data_AF-A0A820TLN0-F1
#
_entry.id   AF-A0A820TLN0-F1
#
_cell.length_a   1.000
_cell.length_b   1.000
_cell.length_c   1.000
_cell.angle_alpha   90.00
_cell.angle_beta   90.00
_cell.angle_gamma   90.00
#
_symmetry.space_group_name_H-M   'P 1'
#
loop_
_entity.id
_entity.type
_entity.pdbx_description
1 polymer ?
#
loop_
_entity_poly.entity_id
_entity_poly.type
_entity_poly.pdbx_seq_one_letter_code
_entity_poly.pdbx_strand_id
1 'polypeptide(L)'
;SGICHHGGVGTTATGLRVGKPIIIVRFVFGNQFFWVNVIVKNGIGPRALPGKTITADNLAEAFTYVHQSNVKAAAERIRDPISKENGCDEALHAFNTCLPLSRTQSDLDSTYAACYRLEEPNLQLL
;
A
#
# COMPACT_ATOMS: atom_id res chain seq x y z
N SER A 1 -2.63 -2.20 21.14
CA SER A 1 -1.60 -1.39 20.47
C SER A 1 -2.12 -0.93 19.12
N GLY A 2 -1.64 0.21 18.63
CA GLY A 2 -1.97 0.79 17.31
C GLY A 2 -0.70 1.35 16.65
N ILE A 3 -0.80 1.74 15.38
CA ILE A 3 0.33 2.21 14.56
C ILE A 3 0.11 3.69 14.24
N CYS A 4 1.11 4.54 14.48
CA CYS A 4 1.10 5.94 14.07
C CYS A 4 2.19 6.16 13.02
N HIS A 5 1.83 6.66 11.84
CA HIS A 5 2.79 6.93 10.76
C HIS A 5 2.28 8.01 9.80
N HIS A 6 3.08 8.37 8.80
CA HIS A 6 2.78 9.50 7.92
C HIS A 6 1.77 9.23 6.78
N GLY A 7 1.24 8.00 6.67
CA GLY A 7 0.28 7.63 5.62
C GLY A 7 0.88 7.05 4.32
N GLY A 8 2.15 6.66 4.31
CA GLY A 8 2.77 5.94 3.18
C GLY A 8 2.10 4.59 2.89
N VAL A 9 1.89 4.29 1.60
CA VAL A 9 1.15 3.10 1.12
C VAL A 9 1.62 1.78 1.73
N GLY A 10 2.93 1.51 1.72
CA GLY A 10 3.48 0.25 2.23
C GLY A 10 3.27 0.07 3.74
N THR A 11 3.42 1.15 4.51
CA THR A 11 3.19 1.11 5.96
C THR A 11 1.71 0.96 6.28
N THR A 12 0.82 1.64 5.54
CA THR A 12 -0.62 1.45 5.68
C THR A 12 -1.01 0.01 5.39
N ALA A 13 -0.59 -0.52 4.24
CA ALA A 13 -0.87 -1.91 3.83
C ALA A 13 -0.36 -2.92 4.86
N THR A 14 0.83 -2.69 5.42
CA THR A 14 1.36 -3.52 6.51
C THR A 14 0.47 -3.45 7.75
N GLY A 15 0.05 -2.26 8.17
CA GLY A 15 -0.84 -2.06 9.31
C GLY A 15 -2.19 -2.77 9.15
N LEU A 16 -2.77 -2.72 7.95
CA LEU A 16 -3.99 -3.45 7.60
C LEU A 16 -3.77 -4.97 7.68
N ARG A 17 -2.66 -5.46 7.14
CA ARG A 17 -2.32 -6.89 7.13
C ARG A 17 -2.06 -7.45 8.53
N VAL A 18 -1.55 -6.65 9.47
CA VAL A 18 -1.39 -7.07 10.88
C VAL A 18 -2.63 -6.82 11.74
N GLY A 19 -3.68 -6.19 11.18
CA GLY A 19 -4.94 -5.93 11.87
C GLY A 19 -4.82 -4.99 13.05
N LYS A 20 -3.99 -3.95 12.94
CA LYS A 20 -3.83 -2.94 14.00
C LYS A 20 -4.53 -1.65 13.62
N PRO A 21 -5.20 -0.97 14.57
CA PRO A 21 -5.68 0.40 14.36
C PRO A 21 -4.57 1.35 13.91
N ILE A 22 -4.89 2.30 13.03
CA ILE A 22 -3.92 3.18 12.37
C ILE A 22 -4.24 4.65 12.62
N ILE A 23 -3.24 5.43 13.01
CA ILE A 23 -3.25 6.90 13.05
C ILE A 23 -2.36 7.40 11.90
N ILE A 24 -2.91 8.26 11.05
CA ILE A 24 -2.17 8.89 9.96
C ILE A 24 -1.88 10.36 10.30
N VAL A 25 -0.61 10.73 10.32
CA VAL A 25 -0.14 12.12 10.43
C VAL A 25 0.30 12.62 9.05
N ARG A 26 -0.51 13.45 8.41
CA ARG A 26 -0.33 13.82 7.01
C ARG A 26 0.51 15.09 6.87
N PHE A 27 1.61 15.03 6.12
CA PHE A 27 2.51 16.18 5.88
C PHE A 27 2.37 16.79 4.47
N VAL A 28 2.02 15.99 3.44
CA VAL A 28 1.98 16.41 2.02
C VAL A 28 0.65 16.01 1.37
N PHE A 29 0.30 16.60 0.23
CA PHE A 29 -0.84 16.21 -0.61
C PHE A 29 -0.47 15.01 -1.50
N GLY A 30 -1.44 14.11 -1.76
CA GLY A 30 -1.23 12.95 -2.64
C GLY A 30 -2.02 11.71 -2.23
N ASN A 31 -1.48 10.53 -2.51
CA ASN A 31 -2.06 9.21 -2.18
C ASN A 31 -2.38 9.00 -0.69
N GLN A 32 -1.84 9.84 0.20
CA GLN A 32 -2.12 9.84 1.63
C GLN A 32 -3.62 10.02 1.91
N PHE A 33 -4.34 10.82 1.12
CA PHE A 33 -5.79 11.03 1.31
C PHE A 33 -6.61 9.78 1.02
N PHE A 34 -6.21 9.00 0.01
CA PHE A 34 -6.87 7.74 -0.31
C PHE A 34 -6.80 6.80 0.89
N TRP A 35 -5.61 6.61 1.46
CA TRP A 35 -5.44 5.75 2.62
C TRP A 35 -6.18 6.25 3.85
N VAL A 36 -6.16 7.56 4.10
CA VAL A 36 -6.96 8.16 5.19
C VAL A 36 -8.44 7.85 5.03
N ASN A 37 -8.98 7.97 3.81
CA ASN A 37 -10.37 7.63 3.55
C ASN A 37 -10.65 6.14 3.78
N VAL A 38 -9.74 5.25 3.36
CA VAL A 38 -9.84 3.81 3.65
C VAL A 38 -9.86 3.55 5.16
N ILE A 39 -8.95 4.16 5.92
CA ILE A 39 -8.88 4.00 7.38
C ILE A 39 -10.18 4.47 8.05
N VAL A 40 -10.63 5.69 7.74
CA VAL A 40 -11.80 6.30 8.37
C VAL A 40 -13.09 5.57 7.99
N LYS A 41 -13.28 5.25 6.69
CA LYS A 41 -14.49 4.58 6.19
C LYS A 41 -14.69 3.21 6.84
N ASN A 42 -13.60 2.54 7.18
CA ASN A 42 -13.64 1.23 7.81
C ASN A 42 -13.63 1.28 9.35
N GLY A 43 -13.56 2.47 9.95
CA GLY A 43 -13.58 2.63 11.41
C GLY A 43 -12.35 2.07 12.11
N ILE A 44 -11.21 2.00 11.40
CA ILE A 44 -9.95 1.44 11.92
C ILE A 44 -8.97 2.52 12.39
N GLY A 45 -9.41 3.78 12.38
CA GLY A 45 -8.63 4.92 12.85
C GLY A 45 -9.39 6.25 12.71
N PRO A 46 -8.91 7.31 13.37
CA PRO A 46 -9.52 8.62 13.30
C PRO A 46 -9.20 9.33 11.97
N ARG A 47 -9.78 10.52 11.76
CA ARG A 47 -9.36 11.39 10.63
C ARG A 47 -7.88 11.73 10.76
N ALA A 48 -7.21 11.94 9.62
CA ALA A 48 -5.79 12.26 9.62
C ALA A 48 -5.49 13.53 10.39
N LEU A 49 -4.42 13.47 11.19
CA LEU A 49 -3.87 14.61 11.89
C LEU A 49 -3.05 15.46 10.90
N PRO A 50 -3.26 16.78 10.84
CA PRO A 50 -2.45 17.68 10.03
C PRO A 50 -1.05 17.83 10.65
N GLY A 51 -0.02 17.28 10.00
CA GLY A 51 1.33 17.24 10.56
C GLY A 51 1.94 18.60 10.88
N LYS A 52 1.56 19.67 10.13
CA LYS A 52 2.03 21.04 10.38
C LYS A 52 1.42 21.70 11.61
N THR A 53 0.27 21.22 12.09
CA THR A 53 -0.50 21.83 13.18
C THR A 53 -0.90 20.77 14.22
N ILE A 54 -0.12 19.69 14.32
CA ILE A 54 -0.34 18.62 15.29
C ILE A 54 -0.03 19.15 16.69
N THR A 55 -0.81 18.73 17.68
CA THR A 55 -0.64 19.13 19.08
C THR A 55 -0.58 17.87 19.94
N ALA A 56 -0.08 17.99 21.17
CA ALA A 56 -0.08 16.87 22.10
C ALA A 56 -1.50 16.35 22.35
N ASP A 57 -2.47 17.27 22.48
CA ASP A 57 -3.87 16.94 22.79
C ASP A 57 -4.54 16.17 21.65
N ASN A 58 -4.41 16.63 20.40
CA ASN A 58 -5.04 15.92 19.28
C ASN A 58 -4.40 14.56 18.99
N LEU A 59 -3.10 14.42 19.29
CA LEU A 59 -2.41 13.15 19.18
C LEU A 59 -2.85 12.20 20.30
N ALA A 60 -3.00 12.69 21.53
CA ALA A 60 -3.51 11.90 22.66
C ALA A 60 -4.96 11.44 22.44
N GLU A 61 -5.80 12.31 21.88
CA GLU A 61 -7.18 11.96 21.49
C GLU A 61 -7.18 10.86 20.43
N ALA A 62 -6.33 10.97 19.40
CA ALA A 62 -6.19 9.94 18.37
C ALA A 62 -5.74 8.60 18.96
N PHE A 63 -4.80 8.60 19.91
CA PHE A 63 -4.39 7.40 20.63
C PHE A 63 -5.51 6.80 21.49
N THR A 64 -6.31 7.64 22.14
CA THR A 64 -7.47 7.22 22.92
C THR A 64 -8.51 6.55 22.02
N TYR A 65 -8.79 7.15 20.85
CA TYR A 65 -9.70 6.60 19.85
C TYR A 65 -9.27 5.20 19.40
N VAL A 66 -8.01 5.03 18.99
CA VAL A 66 -7.54 3.72 18.49
C VAL A 66 -7.45 2.63 19.57
N HIS A 67 -7.54 3.00 20.85
CA HIS A 67 -7.58 2.04 21.95
C HIS A 67 -8.99 1.49 22.23
N GLN A 68 -10.03 2.11 21.67
CA GLN A 68 -11.41 1.64 21.81
C GLN A 68 -11.58 0.21 21.25
N SER A 69 -12.41 -0.60 21.90
CA SER A 69 -12.61 -2.01 21.55
C SER A 69 -13.21 -2.20 20.16
N ASN A 70 -14.16 -1.35 19.76
CA ASN A 70 -14.77 -1.36 18.44
C ASN A 70 -13.76 -1.09 17.32
N VAL A 71 -12.80 -0.18 17.52
CA VAL A 71 -11.78 0.16 16.53
C VAL A 71 -10.79 -1.00 16.35
N LYS A 72 -10.40 -1.65 17.46
CA LYS A 72 -9.56 -2.86 17.41
C LYS A 72 -10.27 -4.00 16.69
N ALA A 73 -11.53 -4.26 17.02
CA ALA A 73 -12.33 -5.28 16.37
C ALA A 73 -12.53 -4.99 14.86
N ALA A 74 -12.69 -3.72 14.47
CA ALA A 74 -12.74 -3.34 13.06
C ALA A 74 -11.42 -3.64 12.33
N ALA A 75 -10.27 -3.37 12.97
CA ALA A 75 -8.96 -3.64 12.39
C ALA A 75 -8.72 -5.16 12.21
N GLU A 76 -9.16 -5.97 13.18
CA GLU A 76 -9.10 -7.43 13.08
C GLU A 76 -9.98 -7.97 11.95
N ARG A 77 -11.21 -7.46 11.79
CA ARG A 77 -12.09 -7.87 10.67
C ARG A 77 -11.49 -7.59 9.29
N ILE A 78 -10.71 -6.51 9.14
CA ILE A 78 -10.05 -6.18 7.88
C ILE A 78 -8.83 -7.06 7.61
N ARG A 79 -8.14 -7.49 8.66
CA ARG A 79 -6.99 -8.38 8.52
C ARG A 79 -7.37 -9.69 7.85
N ASP A 80 -8.52 -10.26 8.19
CA ASP A 80 -8.91 -11.60 7.73
C ASP A 80 -8.87 -11.76 6.20
N PRO A 81 -9.56 -10.93 5.38
CA PRO A 81 -9.46 -11.04 3.93
C PRO A 81 -8.06 -10.74 3.42
N ILE A 82 -7.40 -9.68 3.90
CA ILE A 82 -6.07 -9.25 3.44
C ILE A 82 -5.00 -10.32 3.72
N SER A 83 -5.12 -11.05 4.84
CA SER A 83 -4.19 -12.12 5.21
C SER A 83 -4.26 -13.34 4.30
N LYS A 84 -5.36 -13.49 3.55
CA LYS A 84 -5.59 -14.59 2.60
C LYS A 84 -5.21 -14.21 1.17
N GLU A 85 -4.90 -12.93 0.92
CA GLU A 85 -4.49 -12.45 -0.39
C GLU A 85 -3.02 -12.77 -0.68
N ASN A 86 -2.74 -13.21 -1.90
CA ASN A 86 -1.38 -13.30 -2.42
C ASN A 86 -1.24 -12.41 -3.67
N GLY A 87 -1.18 -11.10 -3.44
CA GLY A 87 -1.13 -10.12 -4.52
C GLY A 87 0.10 -10.24 -5.43
N CYS A 88 1.21 -10.81 -4.94
CA CYS A 88 2.40 -11.02 -5.77
C CYS A 88 2.18 -12.13 -6.80
N ASP A 89 1.63 -13.27 -6.37
CA ASP A 89 1.36 -14.39 -7.28
C ASP A 89 0.26 -14.03 -8.28
N GLU A 90 -0.80 -13.35 -7.84
CA GLU A 90 -1.87 -12.87 -8.74
C GLU A 90 -1.32 -11.85 -9.75
N ALA A 91 -0.46 -10.94 -9.33
CA ALA A 91 0.19 -9.99 -10.25
C ALA A 91 1.10 -10.71 -11.25
N LEU A 92 1.86 -11.71 -10.82
CA LEU A 92 2.71 -12.52 -11.69
C LEU A 92 1.88 -13.30 -12.70
N HIS A 93 0.78 -13.92 -12.26
CA HIS A 93 -0.13 -14.65 -13.12
C HIS A 93 -0.78 -13.73 -14.17
N ALA A 94 -1.28 -12.56 -13.74
CA ALA A 94 -1.84 -11.57 -14.65
C ALA A 94 -0.80 -11.05 -15.66
N PHE A 95 0.42 -10.77 -15.19
CA PHE A 95 1.52 -10.35 -16.06
C PHE A 95 1.85 -11.42 -17.11
N ASN A 96 1.99 -12.68 -16.71
CA ASN A 96 2.28 -13.79 -17.62
C ASN A 96 1.15 -14.05 -18.62
N THR A 97 -0.10 -13.86 -18.22
CA THR A 97 -1.26 -14.01 -19.12
C THR A 97 -1.30 -12.91 -20.18
N CYS A 98 -0.86 -11.70 -19.83
CA CYS A 98 -0.84 -10.54 -20.73
C CYS A 98 0.45 -10.42 -21.56
N LEU A 99 1.47 -11.25 -21.28
CA LEU A 99 2.72 -11.26 -22.02
C LEU A 99 2.50 -11.83 -23.42
N PRO A 100 2.78 -11.07 -24.50
CA PRO A 100 2.67 -11.58 -25.86
C PRO A 100 3.88 -12.47 -26.15
N LEU A 101 3.90 -13.70 -25.61
CA LEU A 101 5.04 -14.60 -25.69
C LEU A 101 5.53 -14.81 -27.15
N SER A 102 4.60 -14.84 -28.11
CA SER A 102 4.90 -14.94 -29.55
C SER A 102 5.66 -13.75 -30.12
N ARG A 103 5.65 -12.60 -29.44
CA ARG A 103 6.35 -11.37 -29.84
C ARG A 103 7.60 -11.09 -29.00
N THR A 104 7.89 -11.95 -28.02
CA THR A 104 9.04 -11.80 -27.11
C THR A 104 10.06 -12.93 -27.25
N GLN A 105 9.89 -13.81 -28.24
CA GLN A 105 10.84 -14.86 -28.59
C GLN A 105 11.87 -14.35 -29.60
N SER A 106 13.09 -14.89 -29.54
CA SER A 106 14.14 -14.56 -30.50
C SER A 106 13.77 -15.07 -31.90
N ASP A 107 13.96 -14.23 -32.91
CA ASP A 107 13.76 -14.59 -34.31
C ASP A 107 14.76 -15.67 -34.79
N LEU A 108 15.89 -15.81 -34.09
CA LEU A 108 16.95 -16.77 -34.41
C LEU A 108 16.74 -18.14 -33.74
N ASP A 109 16.16 -18.16 -32.53
CA ASP A 109 15.89 -19.37 -31.77
C ASP A 109 14.75 -19.12 -30.76
N SER A 110 13.59 -19.72 -31.01
CA SER A 110 12.37 -19.51 -30.21
C SER A 110 12.44 -20.06 -28.79
N THR A 111 13.48 -20.81 -28.43
CA THR A 111 13.74 -21.25 -27.05
C THR A 111 14.32 -20.14 -26.18
N TYR A 112 14.82 -19.05 -26.78
CA TYR A 112 15.34 -17.89 -26.07
C TYR A 112 14.41 -16.68 -26.19
N ALA A 113 14.39 -15.85 -25.15
CA ALA A 113 13.75 -14.54 -25.22
C ALA A 113 14.50 -13.62 -26.19
N ALA A 114 13.77 -12.79 -26.94
CA ALA A 114 14.36 -11.75 -27.76
C ALA A 114 15.15 -10.78 -26.86
N CYS A 115 16.44 -10.63 -27.12
CA CYS A 115 17.31 -9.72 -26.40
C CYS A 115 17.87 -8.69 -27.39
N TYR A 116 17.58 -7.42 -27.14
CA TYR A 116 18.23 -6.33 -27.85
C TYR A 116 19.25 -5.68 -26.91
N ARG A 117 20.52 -5.69 -27.30
CA ARG A 117 21.60 -5.03 -26.57
C ARG A 117 21.94 -3.72 -27.27
N LEU A 118 21.79 -2.62 -26.55
CA LEU A 118 22.26 -1.31 -27.00
C LEU A 118 23.76 -1.20 -26.67
N GLU A 119 24.60 -0.96 -27.68
CA GLU A 119 26.05 -0.82 -27.50
C GLU A 119 26.45 0.56 -26.93
N GLU A 120 25.62 1.59 -27.13
CA GLU A 120 25.80 2.90 -26.51
C GLU A 120 24.56 3.33 -25.70
N PRO A 121 24.68 3.61 -24.39
CA PRO A 121 23.54 3.91 -23.54
C PRO A 121 23.20 5.41 -23.58
N ASN A 122 22.83 5.94 -24.75
CA ASN A 122 22.22 7.28 -24.86
C ASN A 122 20.68 7.20 -24.76
N LEU A 123 20.18 6.49 -23.75
CA LEU A 123 18.75 6.41 -23.44
C LEU A 123 18.32 7.66 -22.66
N GLN A 124 17.85 8.70 -23.37
CA GLN A 124 16.99 9.71 -22.75
C GLN A 124 15.60 9.10 -22.59
N LEU A 125 15.29 8.63 -21.39
CA LEU A 125 13.91 8.31 -21.00
C LEU A 125 13.15 9.63 -20.87
N LEU A 126 12.21 9.86 -21.80
CA LEU A 126 11.25 10.97 -21.77
C LEU A 126 10.36 10.93 -20.53
#